data_AF-A0A418M173-F1
#
_entry.id   AF-A0A418M173-F1
#
_cell.length_a   1.000
_cell.length_b   1.000
_cell.length_c   1.000
_cell.angle_alpha   90.00
_cell.angle_beta   90.00
_cell.angle_gamma   90.00
#
_symmetry.space_group_name_H-M   'P 1'
#
loop_
_entity.id
_entity.type
_entity.pdbx_description
1 polymer ?
#
loop_
_entity_poly.entity_id
_entity_poly.type
_entity_poly.pdbx_seq_one_letter_code
_entity_poly.pdbx_strand_id
1 'polypeptide(L)'
;MFTENPFAAIWQRLDQIEARQNETLQLLRSNSTNSATTDETPVTTDEAARQFGIAKQTLYQNAKKIKHIKRFGRLYFYPSDLRDYLDAGAR
;
A
#
# COMPACT_ATOMS: atom_id res chain seq x y z
N MET A 1 -20.92 42.14 -34.55
CA MET A 1 -21.53 40.80 -34.37
C MET A 1 -20.56 39.99 -33.54
N PHE A 2 -20.93 39.62 -32.31
CA PHE A 2 -20.02 38.95 -31.39
C PHE A 2 -19.71 37.53 -31.87
N THR A 3 -18.45 37.34 -32.26
CA THR A 3 -17.81 36.07 -32.58
C THR A 3 -17.57 35.30 -31.29
N GLU A 4 -18.60 34.64 -30.78
CA GLU A 4 -18.44 33.70 -29.68
C GLU A 4 -17.70 32.46 -30.20
N ASN A 5 -16.61 32.09 -29.53
CA ASN A 5 -15.77 30.97 -29.94
C ASN A 5 -16.60 29.67 -29.85
N PRO A 6 -16.87 28.99 -30.98
CA PRO A 6 -17.76 27.81 -31.00
C PRO A 6 -17.18 26.62 -30.22
N PHE A 7 -15.89 26.66 -29.89
CA PHE A 7 -15.20 25.62 -29.12
C PHE A 7 -15.10 25.95 -27.62
N ALA A 8 -15.61 27.09 -27.15
CA ALA A 8 -15.50 27.50 -25.74
C ALA A 8 -16.04 26.42 -24.77
N ALA A 9 -17.14 25.77 -25.14
CA ALA A 9 -17.70 24.67 -24.36
C ALA A 9 -16.80 23.43 -24.30
N ILE A 10 -16.02 23.17 -25.35
CA ILE A 10 -15.06 22.06 -25.39
C ILE A 10 -13.87 22.37 -24.49
N TRP A 11 -13.36 23.60 -24.55
CA TRP A 11 -12.28 24.07 -23.67
C TRP A 11 -12.66 23.97 -22.20
N GLN A 12 -13.86 24.40 -21.83
CA GLN A 12 -14.36 24.27 -20.46
C GLN A 12 -14.49 22.81 -20.01
N ARG A 13 -14.92 21.90 -20.89
CA ARG A 13 -14.98 20.47 -20.57
C ARG A 13 -13.60 19.85 -20.39
N LEU A 14 -12.64 20.21 -21.23
CA LEU A 14 -11.26 19.73 -21.11
C LEU A 14 -10.65 20.14 -19.78
N ASP A 15 -10.82 21.40 -19.40
CA ASP A 15 -10.32 21.95 -18.14
C ASP A 15 -10.93 21.22 -16.91
N GLN A 16 -12.23 20.94 -16.97
CA GLN A 16 -12.91 20.15 -15.94
C GLN A 16 -12.41 18.70 -15.86
N ILE A 17 -12.07 18.08 -16.99
CA ILE A 17 -11.52 16.72 -17.03
C ILE A 17 -10.12 16.70 -16.43
N GLU A 18 -9.27 17.65 -16.80
CA GLU A 18 -7.91 17.78 -16.26
C GLU A 18 -7.93 17.98 -14.75
N ALA A 19 -8.81 18.85 -14.24
CA ALA A 19 -8.99 19.07 -12.81
C ALA A 19 -9.36 17.77 -12.05
N ARG A 20 -10.35 17.02 -12.57
CA ARG A 20 -10.77 15.73 -11.98
C ARG A 20 -9.67 14.66 -12.03
N GLN A 21 -8.89 14.61 -13.11
CA GLN A 21 -7.76 13.70 -13.22
C GLN A 21 -6.67 14.01 -12.20
N ASN A 22 -6.37 15.30 -12.01
CA ASN A 22 -5.35 15.73 -11.05
C ASN A 22 -5.77 15.44 -9.60
N GLU A 23 -7.05 15.65 -9.27
CA GLU A 23 -7.64 15.26 -7.99
C GLU A 23 -7.54 13.74 -7.75
N THR A 24 -7.90 12.94 -8.75
CA THR A 24 -7.80 11.47 -8.68
C THR A 24 -6.36 11.01 -8.43
N LEU A 25 -5.39 11.61 -9.13
CA LEU A 25 -3.97 11.32 -8.93
C LEU A 25 -3.49 11.70 -7.52
N GLN A 26 -3.96 12.83 -6.96
CA GLN A 26 -3.61 13.22 -5.60
C GLN A 26 -4.20 12.24 -4.57
N LEU A 27 -5.44 11.81 -4.73
CA LEU A 27 -6.08 10.82 -3.86
C LEU A 27 -5.34 9.48 -3.92
N LEU A 28 -4.98 9.01 -5.11
CA LEU A 28 -4.22 7.77 -5.29
C LEU A 28 -2.84 7.85 -4.63
N ARG A 29 -2.11 8.96 -4.81
CA ARG A 29 -0.80 9.17 -4.17
C ARG A 29 -0.92 9.21 -2.64
N SER A 30 -1.96 9.87 -2.13
CA SER A 30 -2.24 9.96 -0.70
C SER A 30 -2.64 8.59 -0.10
N ASN A 31 -3.33 7.76 -0.89
CA ASN A 31 -3.65 6.39 -0.51
C ASN A 31 -2.44 5.45 -0.61
N SER A 32 -1.51 5.65 -1.54
CA SER A 32 -0.30 4.82 -1.64
C SER A 32 0.65 4.95 -0.44
N THR A 33 0.62 6.07 0.29
CA THR A 33 1.38 6.20 1.55
C THR A 33 0.72 5.52 2.74
N ASN A 34 -0.57 5.21 2.63
CA ASN A 34 -1.30 4.39 3.59
C ASN A 34 -1.53 3.01 2.98
N SER A 35 -0.44 2.27 2.75
CA SER A 35 -0.55 0.86 2.35
C SER A 35 -1.35 0.13 3.43
N ALA A 36 -2.59 -0.16 3.08
CA ALA A 36 -3.57 -0.69 3.96
C ALA A 36 -3.21 -2.14 4.27
N THR A 37 -2.96 -2.43 5.54
CA THR A 37 -2.92 -3.76 6.13
C THR A 37 -4.27 -4.51 6.06
N THR A 38 -5.20 -4.09 5.18
CA THR A 38 -6.62 -4.44 5.23
C THR A 38 -6.99 -5.59 4.30
N ASP A 39 -6.23 -5.84 3.23
CA ASP A 39 -6.53 -6.92 2.26
C ASP A 39 -5.42 -7.98 2.16
N GLU A 40 -4.37 -7.88 2.97
CA GLU A 40 -3.32 -8.89 3.00
C GLU A 40 -3.74 -10.08 3.86
N THR A 41 -3.72 -11.27 3.26
CA THR A 41 -3.92 -12.52 3.99
C THR A 41 -2.77 -12.74 4.97
N PRO A 42 -3.03 -12.86 6.29
CA PRO A 42 -1.98 -13.11 7.26
C PRO A 42 -1.33 -14.47 6.96
N VAL A 43 -0.01 -14.47 6.78
CA VAL A 43 0.77 -15.68 6.49
C VAL A 43 1.32 -16.28 7.77
N THR A 44 1.46 -17.60 7.79
CA THR A 44 2.09 -18.29 8.91
C THR A 44 3.59 -18.03 8.96
N THR A 45 4.21 -18.30 10.11
CA THR A 45 5.67 -18.18 10.29
C THR A 45 6.45 -19.04 9.30
N ASP A 46 5.90 -20.20 8.91
CA ASP A 46 6.51 -21.12 7.94
C ASP A 46 6.45 -20.59 6.52
N GLU A 47 5.32 -20.01 6.12
CA GLU A 47 5.14 -19.39 4.81
C GLU A 47 5.96 -18.12 4.69
N ALA A 48 5.96 -17.27 5.71
CA ALA A 48 6.80 -16.08 5.78
C ALA A 48 8.29 -16.43 5.65
N ALA A 49 8.76 -17.45 6.36
CA ALA A 49 10.15 -17.91 6.27
C ALA A 49 10.53 -18.37 4.85
N ARG A 50 9.63 -19.07 4.16
CA ARG A 50 9.84 -19.51 2.77
C ARG A 50 9.80 -18.36 1.78
N GLN A 51 8.85 -17.44 1.94
CA GLN A 51 8.62 -16.34 1.01
C GLN A 51 9.70 -15.26 1.09
N PHE A 52 10.17 -14.95 2.30
CA PHE A 52 11.15 -13.89 2.54
C PHE A 52 12.57 -14.42 2.79
N GLY A 53 12.77 -15.75 2.79
CA GLY A 53 14.08 -16.36 3.01
C GLY A 53 14.65 -16.17 4.42
N ILE A 54 13.80 -15.87 5.40
CA ILE A 54 14.21 -15.61 6.79
C ILE A 54 14.14 -16.91 7.61
N ALA A 55 15.11 -17.14 8.49
CA ALA A 55 15.04 -18.25 9.44
C ALA A 55 13.84 -18.07 10.41
N LYS A 56 13.08 -19.14 10.65
CA LYS A 56 11.92 -19.13 11.57
C LYS A 56 12.28 -18.59 12.95
N GLN A 57 13.46 -18.96 13.46
CA GLN A 57 13.97 -18.49 14.75
C GLN A 57 14.11 -16.97 14.79
N THR A 58 14.57 -16.34 13.70
CA THR A 58 14.70 -14.89 13.57
C THR A 58 13.33 -14.21 13.60
N LEU A 59 12.30 -14.80 12.96
CA LEU A 59 10.92 -14.33 13.07
C LEU A 59 10.41 -14.41 14.51
N TYR A 60 10.65 -15.51 15.23
CA TYR A 60 10.23 -15.64 16.63
C TYR A 60 10.94 -14.64 17.56
N GLN A 61 12.24 -14.41 17.37
CA GLN A 61 13.00 -13.44 18.16
C GLN A 61 12.54 -12.00 17.91
N ASN A 62 12.22 -11.66 16.65
CA ASN A 62 11.79 -10.33 16.27
C ASN A 62 10.26 -10.16 16.24
N ALA A 63 9.49 -11.16 16.68
CA ALA A 63 8.03 -11.10 16.75
C ALA A 63 7.53 -9.91 17.59
N LYS A 64 8.29 -9.44 18.58
CA LYS A 64 7.94 -8.23 19.34
C LYS A 64 8.08 -6.92 18.56
N LYS A 65 8.92 -6.90 17.52
CA LYS A 65 9.21 -5.73 16.68
C LYS A 65 8.34 -5.67 15.43
N ILE A 66 7.79 -6.81 15.02
CA ILE A 66 6.96 -6.97 13.82
C ILE A 66 5.51 -7.11 14.27
N LYS A 67 4.61 -6.36 13.65
CA LYS A 67 3.18 -6.46 13.91
C LYS A 67 2.68 -7.86 13.50
N HIS A 68 1.96 -8.51 14.40
CA HIS A 68 1.54 -9.90 14.24
C HIS A 68 0.20 -10.17 14.90
N ILE A 69 -0.44 -11.25 14.47
CA ILE A 69 -1.67 -11.77 15.06
C ILE A 69 -1.37 -13.13 15.67
N LYS A 70 -1.82 -13.34 16.91
CA LYS A 70 -1.77 -14.64 17.57
C LYS A 70 -3.13 -15.33 17.43
N ARG A 71 -3.17 -16.46 16.71
CA ARG A 71 -4.39 -17.26 16.55
C ARG A 71 -4.08 -18.73 16.82
N PHE A 72 -4.84 -19.37 17.72
CA PHE A 72 -4.64 -20.77 18.14
C PHE A 72 -3.20 -21.13 18.52
N GLY A 73 -2.50 -20.23 19.24
CA GLY A 73 -1.12 -20.45 19.67
C GLY A 73 -0.05 -20.29 18.57
N ARG A 74 -0.45 -19.98 17.33
CA ARG A 74 0.45 -19.69 16.21
C ARG A 74 0.51 -18.19 15.92
N LEU A 75 1.69 -17.74 15.47
CA LEU A 75 1.93 -16.37 15.06
C LEU A 75 1.71 -16.24 13.55
N TYR A 76 0.90 -15.26 13.18
CA TYR A 76 0.62 -14.87 11.81
C TYR A 76 1.17 -13.46 11.59
N PHE A 77 1.82 -13.27 10.44
CA PHE A 77 2.46 -12.03 10.08
C PHE A 77 1.83 -11.50 8.79
N TYR A 78 1.77 -10.18 8.66
CA TYR A 78 1.40 -9.56 7.40
C TYR A 78 2.63 -9.44 6.51
N PRO A 79 2.55 -9.82 5.22
CA PRO A 79 3.65 -9.66 4.27
C PRO A 79 4.20 -8.23 4.18
N SER A 80 3.35 -7.21 4.21
CA SER A 80 3.77 -5.80 4.20
C SER A 80 4.61 -5.44 5.44
N ASP A 81 4.14 -5.80 6.64
CA ASP A 81 4.88 -5.53 7.89
C ASP A 81 6.25 -6.25 7.93
N LEU A 82 6.33 -7.45 7.34
CA LEU A 82 7.60 -8.18 7.18
C LEU A 82 8.54 -7.49 6.20
N ARG A 83 8.01 -6.93 5.11
CA ARG A 83 8.77 -6.21 4.11
C ARG A 83 9.33 -4.90 4.67
N ASP A 84 8.50 -4.15 5.38
CA ASP A 84 8.92 -2.91 6.06
C ASP A 84 10.01 -3.19 7.10
N TYR A 85 9.89 -4.29 7.85
CA TYR A 85 10.90 -4.71 8.81
C TYR A 85 12.24 -5.07 8.13
N LEU A 86 12.20 -5.76 6.99
CA LEU A 86 13.39 -6.09 6.21
C LEU A 86 14.05 -4.85 5.62
N ASP A 87 13.27 -3.96 5.02
CA ASP A 87 13.79 -2.71 4.43
C ASP A 87 14.37 -1.78 5.49
N ALA A 88 13.80 -1.76 6.70
CA ALA A 88 14.35 -1.03 7.84
C ALA A 88 15.65 -1.65 8.40
N GLY A 89 15.82 -2.97 8.31
CA GLY A 89 17.01 -3.69 8.79
C GLY A 89 18.15 -3.82 7.76
N ALA A 90 17.88 -3.54 6.48
CA ALA A 90 18.87 -3.58 5.40
C ALA A 90 19.70 -2.27 5.26
N ARG A 91 19.45 -1.27 6.12
CA ARG A 91 20.24 -0.05 6.26
C ARG A 91 21.14 -0.13 7.48
#